data_AF-A0A3L7UY97-F1
#
_entry.id   AF-A0A3L7UY97-F1
#
_cell.length_a   1.000
_cell.length_b   1.000
_cell.length_c   1.000
_cell.angle_alpha   90.00
_cell.angle_beta   90.00
_cell.angle_gamma   90.00
#
_symmetry.space_group_name_H-M   'P 1'
#
loop_
_entity.id
_entity.type
_entity.pdbx_description
1 polymer ?
#
loop_
_entity_poly.entity_id
_entity_poly.type
_entity_poly.pdbx_seq_one_letter_code
_entity_poly.pdbx_strand_id
1 'polypeptide(L)'
;MEKVRYSPEKLTTFVRDLFRAAGVGESEASEVATSLIESNLRGHESHGVLRVGDYLDGLRTGELCSGVEWQVLTETPAVLVADGRRGFGQVLARRLVVALAEKCRPLGIA
;
A
#
# COMPACT_ATOMS: atom_id res chain seq x y z
N MET A 1 10.51 -25.72 13.30
CA MET A 1 9.56 -25.53 12.18
C MET A 1 10.37 -25.43 10.90
N GLU A 2 10.03 -26.19 9.88
CA GLU A 2 10.74 -26.19 8.59
C GLU A 2 10.48 -24.88 7.85
N LYS A 3 11.53 -24.25 7.31
CA LYS A 3 11.40 -23.01 6.53
C LYS A 3 11.16 -23.36 5.07
N VAL A 4 9.99 -23.01 4.55
CA VAL A 4 9.66 -23.13 3.12
C VAL A 4 10.13 -21.87 2.39
N ARG A 5 10.69 -22.03 1.20
CA ARG A 5 11.09 -20.92 0.33
C ARG A 5 10.12 -20.76 -0.83
N TYR A 6 9.70 -19.53 -1.09
CA TYR A 6 8.84 -19.17 -2.21
C TYR A 6 9.60 -18.21 -3.15
N SER A 7 9.36 -18.31 -4.46
CA SER A 7 9.84 -17.30 -5.40
C SER A 7 9.08 -15.98 -5.15
N PRO A 8 9.77 -14.83 -5.10
CA PRO A 8 9.13 -13.55 -4.90
C PRO A 8 8.09 -13.25 -5.98
N GLU A 9 8.38 -13.58 -7.24
CA GLU A 9 7.51 -13.30 -8.39
C GLU A 9 6.21 -14.12 -8.32
N LYS A 10 6.34 -15.41 -7.98
CA LYS A 10 5.18 -16.30 -7.77
C LYS A 10 4.35 -15.85 -6.58
N LEU A 11 5.00 -15.43 -5.49
CA LEU A 11 4.31 -14.97 -4.29
C LEU A 11 3.59 -13.64 -4.52
N THR A 12 4.20 -12.70 -5.24
CA THR A 12 3.56 -11.43 -5.65
C THR A 12 2.32 -11.70 -6.50
N THR A 13 2.42 -12.60 -7.49
CA THR A 13 1.29 -12.99 -8.35
C THR A 13 0.14 -13.55 -7.52
N PHE A 14 0.44 -14.49 -6.63
CA PHE A 14 -0.55 -15.09 -5.74
C PHE A 14 -1.24 -14.05 -4.84
N VAL A 15 -0.47 -13.19 -4.18
CA VAL A 15 -1.02 -12.17 -3.26
C VAL A 15 -1.86 -11.13 -4.01
N ARG A 16 -1.41 -10.68 -5.20
CA ARG A 16 -2.21 -9.80 -6.06
C ARG A 16 -3.55 -10.44 -6.40
N ASP A 17 -3.56 -11.70 -6.82
CA ASP A 17 -4.78 -12.40 -7.24
C ASP A 17 -5.76 -12.58 -6.06
N LEU A 18 -5.27 -12.75 -4.83
CA LEU A 18 -6.11 -12.73 -3.62
C LEU A 18 -6.81 -11.37 -3.43
N PHE A 19 -6.09 -10.26 -3.55
CA PHE A 19 -6.70 -8.92 -3.42
C PHE A 19 -7.70 -8.65 -4.55
N ARG A 20 -7.41 -9.09 -5.78
CA ARG A 20 -8.36 -8.99 -6.88
C ARG A 20 -9.64 -9.79 -6.62
N ALA A 21 -9.51 -11.00 -6.10
CA ALA A 21 -10.66 -11.81 -5.71
C ALA A 21 -11.49 -11.15 -4.60
N ALA A 22 -10.87 -10.31 -3.77
CA ALA A 22 -11.53 -9.49 -2.76
C ALA A 22 -12.12 -8.16 -3.29
N GLY A 23 -12.09 -7.92 -4.61
CA GLY A 23 -12.68 -6.75 -5.25
C GLY A 23 -11.75 -5.54 -5.39
N VAL A 24 -10.46 -5.67 -5.06
CA VAL A 24 -9.46 -4.61 -5.26
C VAL A 24 -9.10 -4.49 -6.75
N GLY A 25 -8.97 -3.27 -7.26
CA GLY A 25 -8.57 -3.02 -8.65
C GLY A 25 -7.15 -3.52 -8.97
N GLU A 26 -6.88 -3.86 -10.22
CA GLU A 26 -5.60 -4.48 -10.67
C GLU A 26 -4.36 -3.68 -10.24
N SER A 27 -4.35 -2.37 -10.48
CA SER A 27 -3.20 -1.51 -10.17
C SER A 27 -2.94 -1.49 -8.66
N GLU A 28 -3.98 -1.28 -7.86
CA GLU A 28 -3.89 -1.20 -6.41
C GLU A 28 -3.50 -2.55 -5.80
N ALA A 29 -4.08 -3.65 -6.27
CA ALA A 29 -3.72 -5.01 -5.86
C ALA A 29 -2.24 -5.32 -6.16
N SER A 30 -1.74 -4.87 -7.32
CA SER A 30 -0.34 -5.06 -7.72
C SER A 30 0.61 -4.24 -6.84
N GLU A 31 0.27 -2.99 -6.54
CA GLU A 31 1.06 -2.13 -5.64
C GLU A 31 1.12 -2.71 -4.22
N VAL A 32 -0.02 -3.14 -3.67
CA VAL A 32 -0.10 -3.76 -2.34
C VAL A 32 0.73 -5.04 -2.30
N ALA A 33 0.53 -5.96 -3.25
CA ALA A 33 1.29 -7.21 -3.30
C ALA A 33 2.80 -6.95 -3.36
N THR A 34 3.23 -6.06 -4.25
CA THR A 34 4.64 -5.68 -4.39
C THR A 34 5.20 -5.15 -3.08
N SER A 35 4.49 -4.23 -2.42
CA SER A 35 4.91 -3.67 -1.13
C SER A 35 5.08 -4.72 -0.04
N LEU A 36 4.20 -5.71 0.04
CA LEU A 36 4.29 -6.79 1.03
C LEU A 36 5.46 -7.73 0.75
N ILE A 37 5.64 -8.12 -0.51
CA ILE A 37 6.76 -9.01 -0.87
C ILE A 37 8.10 -8.30 -0.67
N GLU A 38 8.19 -7.00 -0.98
CA GLU A 38 9.38 -6.21 -0.68
C GLU A 38 9.69 -6.15 0.83
N SER A 39 8.65 -6.04 1.69
CA SER A 39 8.84 -6.13 3.15
C SER A 39 9.45 -7.47 3.57
N ASN A 40 8.97 -8.60 3.01
CA ASN A 40 9.59 -9.91 3.26
C ASN A 40 11.04 -9.95 2.76
N LEU A 41 11.32 -9.45 1.55
CA LEU A 41 12.66 -9.43 0.97
C LEU A 41 13.65 -8.58 1.78
N ARG A 42 13.18 -7.53 2.46
CA ARG A 42 13.97 -6.70 3.38
C ARG A 42 14.11 -7.30 4.79
N GLY A 43 13.54 -8.48 5.04
CA GLY A 43 13.59 -9.15 6.34
C GLY A 43 12.56 -8.64 7.37
N HIS A 44 11.58 -7.84 6.94
CA HIS A 44 10.49 -7.32 7.78
C HIS A 44 9.25 -8.22 7.67
N GLU A 45 9.37 -9.46 8.17
CA GLU A 45 8.33 -10.49 8.06
C GLU A 45 6.96 -10.04 8.62
N SER A 46 6.97 -9.26 9.71
CA SER A 46 5.76 -8.73 10.34
C SER A 46 5.00 -7.70 9.49
N HIS A 47 5.56 -7.25 8.38
CA HIS A 47 4.97 -6.27 7.46
C HIS A 47 4.82 -6.81 6.02
N GLY A 48 5.09 -8.11 5.83
CA GLY A 48 4.97 -8.77 4.53
C GLY A 48 3.68 -9.57 4.37
N VAL A 49 3.75 -10.72 3.69
CA VAL A 49 2.61 -11.58 3.38
C VAL A 49 1.78 -12.01 4.59
N LEU A 50 2.35 -11.99 5.81
CA LEU A 50 1.61 -12.20 7.05
C LEU A 50 0.38 -11.27 7.18
N ARG A 51 0.45 -10.05 6.63
CA ARG A 51 -0.63 -9.05 6.69
C ARG A 51 -1.76 -9.26 5.69
N VAL A 52 -1.63 -10.21 4.77
CA VAL A 52 -2.68 -10.45 3.76
C VAL A 52 -4.01 -10.80 4.43
N GLY A 53 -4.01 -11.66 5.46
CA GLY A 53 -5.22 -11.99 6.23
C GLY A 53 -5.88 -10.75 6.84
N ASP A 54 -5.10 -9.94 7.57
CA ASP A 54 -5.57 -8.70 8.19
C ASP A 54 -6.22 -7.75 7.17
N TYR A 55 -5.61 -7.58 5.99
CA TYR A 55 -6.19 -6.71 4.96
C TYR A 55 -7.46 -7.27 4.33
N LEU A 56 -7.53 -8.59 4.10
CA LEU A 56 -8.74 -9.22 3.59
C LEU A 56 -9.91 -9.09 4.58
N ASP A 57 -9.64 -9.23 5.89
CA ASP A 57 -10.63 -8.99 6.92
C ASP A 57 -11.03 -7.50 7.01
N GLY A 58 -10.07 -6.58 6.89
CA GLY A 58 -10.33 -5.15 6.82
C GLY A 58 -11.23 -4.76 5.64
N LEU A 59 -11.00 -5.33 4.45
CA LEU A 59 -11.84 -5.12 3.27
C LEU A 59 -13.25 -5.68 3.51
N ARG A 60 -13.35 -6.89 4.08
CA ARG A 60 -14.63 -7.55 4.36
C ARG A 60 -15.47 -6.80 5.38
N THR A 61 -14.85 -6.19 6.39
CA THR A 61 -15.52 -5.42 7.46
C THR A 61 -15.76 -3.96 7.08
N GLY A 62 -15.10 -3.46 6.03
CA GLY A 62 -15.14 -2.06 5.64
C GLY A 62 -14.27 -1.14 6.50
N GLU A 63 -13.39 -1.71 7.34
CA GLU A 63 -12.34 -0.97 8.06
C GLU A 63 -11.21 -0.52 7.12
N LEU A 64 -11.04 -1.23 6.01
CA LEU A 64 -10.17 -0.87 4.89
C LEU A 64 -11.03 -0.70 3.62
N CYS A 65 -10.75 0.33 2.83
CA CYS A 65 -11.46 0.62 1.59
C CYS A 65 -10.49 0.61 0.40
N SER A 66 -10.80 -0.16 -0.65
CA SER A 66 -10.05 -0.15 -1.92
C SER A 66 -10.59 0.92 -2.88
N GLY A 67 -9.76 1.37 -3.82
CA GLY A 67 -10.15 2.30 -4.87
C GLY A 67 -10.54 3.69 -4.36
N VAL A 68 -10.04 4.06 -3.17
CA VAL A 68 -10.27 5.38 -2.59
C VAL A 68 -9.14 6.33 -2.97
N GLU A 69 -9.52 7.56 -3.28
CA GLU A 69 -8.58 8.68 -3.38
C GLU A 69 -8.60 9.47 -2.08
N TRP A 70 -7.45 10.02 -1.69
CA TRP A 70 -7.37 10.88 -0.51
C TRP A 70 -8.18 12.18 -0.72
N GLN A 71 -8.52 12.83 0.39
CA GLN A 71 -9.07 14.18 0.39
C GLN A 71 -8.04 15.14 0.97
N VAL A 72 -7.67 16.18 0.22
CA VAL A 72 -6.80 17.25 0.75
C VAL A 72 -7.56 18.04 1.82
N LEU A 73 -6.96 18.13 3.00
CA LEU A 73 -7.50 18.89 4.13
C LEU A 73 -6.81 20.25 4.27
N THR A 74 -5.51 20.30 4.01
CA THR A 74 -4.72 21.52 4.08
C THR A 74 -3.56 21.42 3.12
N GLU A 75 -3.29 22.49 2.39
CA GLU A 75 -2.19 22.56 1.44
C GLU A 75 -1.53 23.93 1.48
N THR A 76 -0.21 23.94 1.61
CA THR A 76 0.64 25.12 1.47
C THR A 76 1.72 24.82 0.40
N PRO A 77 2.60 25.79 0.07
CA PRO A 77 3.72 25.51 -0.82
C PRO A 77 4.60 24.34 -0.34
N ALA A 78 4.77 24.14 0.97
CA ALA A 78 5.68 23.15 1.55
C ALA A 78 5.01 22.14 2.50
N VAL A 79 3.67 22.05 2.54
CA VAL A 79 2.96 21.11 3.40
C VAL A 79 1.73 20.57 2.66
N LEU A 80 1.48 19.27 2.77
CA LEU A 80 0.25 18.62 2.31
C LEU A 80 -0.32 17.72 3.42
N VAL A 81 -1.53 18.02 3.87
CA VAL A 81 -2.30 17.20 4.81
C VAL A 81 -3.49 16.62 4.06
N ALA A 82 -3.62 15.30 4.08
CA ALA A 82 -4.71 14.60 3.39
C ALA A 82 -5.33 13.50 4.27
N ASP A 83 -6.65 13.35 4.19
CA ASP A 83 -7.38 12.21 4.74
C ASP A 83 -7.33 11.04 3.75
N GLY A 84 -6.74 9.92 4.17
CA GLY A 84 -6.62 8.73 3.34
C GLY A 84 -7.91 7.91 3.21
N ARG A 85 -9.00 8.30 3.88
CA ARG A 85 -10.34 7.67 3.76
C ARG A 85 -10.32 6.16 3.95
N ARG A 86 -9.48 5.69 4.89
CA ARG A 86 -9.24 4.28 5.20
C ARG A 86 -8.73 3.45 4.02
N GLY A 87 -8.03 4.07 3.08
CA GLY A 87 -7.37 3.37 1.97
C GLY A 87 -6.12 2.60 2.40
N PHE A 88 -5.58 1.82 1.48
CA PHE A 88 -4.29 1.15 1.69
C PHE A 88 -3.18 2.18 1.96
N GLY A 89 -2.59 2.12 3.15
CA GLY A 89 -1.56 3.06 3.58
C GLY A 89 -0.38 3.12 2.61
N GLN A 90 0.13 1.97 2.17
CA GLN A 90 1.24 1.87 1.22
C GLN A 90 0.93 2.44 -0.17
N VAL A 91 -0.33 2.41 -0.60
CA VAL A 91 -0.77 2.95 -1.90
C VAL A 91 -0.86 4.48 -1.80
N LEU A 92 -1.60 4.96 -0.80
CA LEU A 92 -1.81 6.39 -0.60
C LEU A 92 -0.53 7.10 -0.17
N ALA A 93 0.28 6.53 0.71
CA ALA A 93 1.55 7.14 1.13
C ALA A 93 2.53 7.26 -0.05
N ARG A 94 2.62 6.25 -0.93
CA ARG A 94 3.49 6.31 -2.12
C ARG A 94 3.09 7.45 -3.03
N ARG A 95 1.79 7.58 -3.31
CA ARG A 95 1.24 8.68 -4.11
C ARG A 95 1.49 10.03 -3.42
N LEU A 96 1.37 10.11 -2.09
CA LEU A 96 1.58 11.34 -1.31
C LEU A 96 3.03 11.80 -1.39
N VAL A 97 3.99 10.88 -1.28
CA VAL A 97 5.43 11.17 -1.44
C VAL A 97 5.73 11.73 -2.84
N VAL A 98 5.09 11.22 -3.89
CA VAL A 98 5.22 11.77 -5.25
C VAL A 98 4.70 13.21 -5.31
N ALA A 99 3.53 13.49 -4.71
CA ALA A 99 3.00 14.85 -4.65
C ALA A 99 3.90 15.81 -3.84
N LEU A 100 4.47 15.36 -2.73
CA LEU A 100 5.41 16.13 -1.90
C LEU A 100 6.74 16.38 -2.62
N ALA A 101 7.22 15.44 -3.44
CA ALA A 101 8.45 15.63 -4.21
C ALA A 101 8.35 16.83 -5.15
N GLU A 102 7.19 17.06 -5.77
CA GLU A 102 6.96 18.24 -6.62
C GLU A 102 7.04 19.56 -5.83
N LYS A 103 6.53 19.58 -4.59
CA LYS A 103 6.63 20.73 -3.67
C LYS A 103 8.05 20.97 -3.16
N CYS A 104 8.79 19.87 -2.91
CA CYS A 104 10.14 19.92 -2.38
C CYS A 104 11.14 20.52 -3.38
N ARG A 105 10.98 20.25 -4.69
CA ARG A 105 11.90 20.72 -5.74
C ARG A 105 12.21 22.24 -5.69
N PRO A 106 11.21 23.14 -5.67
CA PRO A 106 11.49 24.58 -5.62
C PRO A 106 11.83 25.13 -4.23
N LEU A 107 11.44 24.45 -3.13
CA LEU A 107 11.54 24.99 -1.77
C LEU A 107 12.62 24.34 -0.91
N GLY A 108 13.14 23.18 -1.32
CA GLY A 108 14.08 22.35 -0.55
C GLY A 108 13.45 21.58 0.61
N ILE A 109 12.14 21.76 0.87
CA ILE A 109 11.38 21.09 1.92
C ILE A 109 9.92 20.89 1.48
N ALA A 110 9.30 19.80 1.92
CA ALA A 110 7.88 19.49 1.77
C ALA A 110 7.41 18.58 2.92
#